data_AF-A0A3M6X639-F1
#
_entry.id   AF-A0A3M6X639-F1
#
_cell.length_a   1.000
_cell.length_b   1.000
_cell.length_c   1.000
_cell.angle_alpha   90.00
_cell.angle_beta   90.00
_cell.angle_gamma   90.00
#
_symmetry.space_group_name_H-M   'P 1'
#
loop_
_entity.id
_entity.type
_entity.pdbx_description
1 polymer ?
#
loop_
_entity_poly.entity_id
_entity_poly.type
_entity_poly.pdbx_seq_one_letter_code
_entity_poly.pdbx_strand_id
1 'polypeptide(L)'
;MGWFIFTFLLLMCTLRSTVAFFLLFFTLDMAFLLLGIGYLVNGGQSAESPAPQEGCIIAGGAFGILAAFIAWYNALAGIAEPSNSFFLIPVAHFPWSEKGRERRNKVDNDAARAEQGV
;
A
#
# COMPACT_ATOMS: atom_id res chain seq x y z
N MET A 1 -15.18 -11.13 -7.23
CA MET A 1 -14.07 -10.65 -8.09
C MET A 1 -14.13 -9.16 -8.46
N GLY A 2 -15.32 -8.53 -8.61
CA GLY A 2 -15.39 -7.10 -8.98
C GLY A 2 -14.62 -6.15 -8.04
N TRP A 3 -14.68 -6.40 -6.72
CA TRP A 3 -13.92 -5.63 -5.73
C TRP A 3 -12.41 -5.72 -5.91
N PHE A 4 -11.87 -6.91 -6.23
CA PHE A 4 -10.45 -7.10 -6.55
C PHE A 4 -10.03 -6.27 -7.77
N ILE A 5 -10.83 -6.29 -8.86
CA ILE A 5 -10.53 -5.51 -10.07
C ILE A 5 -10.47 -4.01 -9.76
N PHE A 6 -11.41 -3.54 -8.95
CA PHE A 6 -11.45 -2.15 -8.51
C PHE A 6 -10.24 -1.78 -7.65
N THR A 7 -9.90 -2.59 -6.63
CA THR A 7 -8.75 -2.33 -5.77
C THR A 7 -7.42 -2.41 -6.52
N PHE A 8 -7.31 -3.29 -7.50
CA PHE A 8 -6.13 -3.40 -8.36
C PHE A 8 -5.90 -2.15 -9.21
N LEU A 9 -6.98 -1.56 -9.77
CA LEU A 9 -6.88 -0.28 -10.48
C LEU A 9 -6.44 0.85 -9.55
N LEU A 10 -6.99 0.91 -8.33
CA LEU A 10 -6.56 1.89 -7.33
C LEU A 10 -5.10 1.67 -6.91
N LEU A 11 -4.66 0.43 -6.75
CA LEU A 11 -3.28 0.06 -6.47
C LEU A 11 -2.33 0.60 -7.55
N MET A 12 -2.66 0.43 -8.83
CA MET A 12 -1.86 0.97 -9.93
C MET A 12 -1.77 2.50 -9.88
N CYS A 13 -2.86 3.19 -9.50
CA CYS A 13 -2.85 4.64 -9.29
C CYS A 13 -1.96 5.06 -8.10
N THR A 14 -1.86 4.24 -7.05
CA THR A 14 -1.07 4.56 -5.84
C THR A 14 0.44 4.46 -6.02
N LEU A 15 0.92 3.67 -7.00
CA LEU A 15 2.36 3.54 -7.34
C LEU A 15 3.03 4.90 -7.66
N ARG A 16 2.26 5.91 -8.06
CA ARG A 16 2.76 7.27 -8.34
C ARG A 16 2.84 8.16 -7.08
N SER A 17 2.03 7.89 -6.06
CA SER A 17 1.71 8.87 -5.01
C SER A 17 2.47 8.66 -3.69
N THR A 18 2.41 7.48 -3.04
CA THR A 18 3.15 7.20 -1.79
C THR A 18 3.30 5.70 -1.53
N VAL A 19 4.34 5.28 -0.80
CA VAL A 19 4.54 3.87 -0.40
C VAL A 19 3.47 3.42 0.60
N ALA A 20 3.03 4.31 1.51
CA ALA A 20 2.07 3.97 2.55
C ALA A 20 0.66 3.70 2.00
N PHE A 21 0.19 4.49 1.03
CA PHE A 21 -1.06 4.19 0.32
C PHE A 21 -0.92 2.94 -0.56
N PHE A 22 0.23 2.72 -1.18
CA PHE A 22 0.47 1.49 -1.95
C PHE A 22 0.36 0.24 -1.08
N LEU A 23 0.98 0.21 0.10
CA LEU A 23 0.90 -0.94 1.01
C LEU A 23 -0.53 -1.21 1.51
N LEU A 24 -1.32 -0.15 1.73
CA LEU A 24 -2.74 -0.28 2.07
C LEU A 24 -3.49 -1.01 0.96
N PHE A 25 -3.43 -0.47 -0.26
CA PHE A 25 -4.16 -1.06 -1.38
C PHE A 25 -3.62 -2.43 -1.76
N PHE A 26 -2.32 -2.71 -1.57
CA PHE A 26 -1.71 -4.00 -1.86
C PHE A 26 -2.20 -5.10 -0.92
N THR A 27 -2.22 -4.81 0.38
CA THR A 27 -2.72 -5.77 1.38
C THR A 27 -4.22 -6.00 1.23
N LEU A 28 -4.98 -4.96 0.90
CA LEU A 28 -6.41 -5.06 0.60
C LEU A 28 -6.70 -5.84 -0.69
N ASP A 29 -5.91 -5.62 -1.74
CA ASP A 29 -6.02 -6.32 -3.02
C ASP A 29 -5.75 -7.82 -2.87
N MET A 30 -4.70 -8.17 -2.11
CA MET A 30 -4.39 -9.56 -1.76
C MET A 30 -5.51 -10.19 -0.92
N ALA A 31 -6.15 -9.45 -0.01
CA ALA A 31 -7.29 -9.94 0.76
C ALA A 31 -8.47 -10.32 -0.14
N PHE A 32 -8.87 -9.44 -1.06
CA PHE A 32 -9.98 -9.72 -1.99
C PHE A 32 -9.64 -10.78 -3.03
N LEU A 33 -8.39 -10.87 -3.47
CA LEU A 33 -7.91 -11.94 -4.35
C LEU A 33 -8.01 -13.30 -3.67
N LEU A 34 -7.49 -13.42 -2.44
CA LEU A 34 -7.48 -14.69 -1.69
C LEU A 34 -8.88 -15.14 -1.28
N LEU A 35 -9.73 -14.22 -0.81
CA LEU A 35 -11.15 -14.53 -0.59
C LEU A 35 -11.82 -14.97 -1.89
N GLY A 36 -11.58 -14.24 -2.98
CA GLY A 36 -12.13 -14.54 -4.30
C GLY A 36 -11.74 -15.94 -4.78
N ILE A 37 -10.47 -16.30 -4.70
CA ILE A 37 -9.95 -17.63 -5.06
C ILE A 37 -10.51 -18.70 -4.13
N GLY A 38 -10.61 -18.42 -2.82
CA GLY A 38 -11.16 -19.36 -1.84
C GLY A 38 -12.59 -19.83 -2.15
N TYR A 39 -13.40 -18.97 -2.77
CA TYR A 39 -14.76 -19.30 -3.24
C TYR A 39 -14.82 -19.80 -4.69
N LEU A 40 -13.83 -19.45 -5.54
CA LEU A 40 -13.80 -19.86 -6.94
C LEU A 40 -13.22 -21.27 -7.11
N VAL A 41 -12.21 -21.60 -6.33
CA VAL A 41 -11.54 -22.90 -6.31
C VAL A 41 -12.21 -23.76 -5.24
N ASN A 42 -13.32 -24.41 -5.62
CA ASN A 42 -14.00 -25.43 -4.81
C ASN A 42 -13.36 -26.84 -4.99
N GLY A 43 -12.21 -26.92 -5.66
CA GLY A 43 -11.70 -28.13 -6.32
C GLY A 43 -10.83 -29.07 -5.47
N GLY A 44 -11.00 -29.12 -4.14
CA GLY A 44 -10.07 -29.85 -3.25
C GLY A 44 -10.64 -31.00 -2.42
N GLN A 45 -11.96 -31.06 -2.20
CA GLN A 45 -12.55 -32.09 -1.34
C GLN A 45 -13.83 -32.63 -1.96
N SER A 46 -13.65 -33.57 -2.91
CA SER A 46 -14.68 -34.43 -3.47
C SER A 46 -15.81 -33.70 -4.22
N ALA A 47 -16.12 -34.14 -5.43
CA ALA A 47 -17.23 -33.62 -6.25
C ALA A 47 -18.62 -33.68 -5.58
N GLU A 48 -18.72 -34.24 -4.37
CA GLU A 48 -19.94 -34.43 -3.60
C GLU A 48 -20.17 -33.36 -2.51
N SER A 49 -19.19 -32.48 -2.25
CA SER A 49 -19.36 -31.36 -1.31
C SER A 49 -18.47 -30.18 -1.72
N PRO A 50 -19.00 -29.19 -2.47
CA PRO A 50 -18.25 -27.98 -2.82
C PRO A 50 -18.02 -27.14 -1.56
N ALA A 51 -16.94 -27.45 -0.84
CA ALA A 51 -16.46 -26.66 0.26
C ALA A 51 -15.46 -25.62 -0.27
N PRO A 52 -15.55 -24.36 0.19
CA PRO A 52 -14.54 -23.35 -0.12
C PRO A 52 -13.15 -23.78 0.38
N GLN A 53 -12.09 -23.31 -0.27
CA GLN A 53 -10.73 -23.55 0.21
C GLN A 53 -10.47 -22.71 1.47
N GLU A 54 -10.63 -23.35 2.63
CA GLU A 54 -10.51 -22.72 3.95
C GLU A 54 -9.17 -21.97 4.13
N GLY A 55 -8.06 -22.55 3.68
CA GLY A 55 -6.74 -21.91 3.75
C GLY A 55 -6.66 -20.56 3.02
N CYS A 56 -7.33 -20.42 1.87
CA CYS A 56 -7.39 -19.15 1.14
C CYS A 56 -8.25 -18.11 1.85
N ILE A 57 -9.36 -18.55 2.47
CA ILE A 57 -10.23 -17.66 3.25
C ILE A 57 -9.50 -17.14 4.48
N ILE A 58 -8.81 -18.00 5.22
CA ILE A 58 -8.01 -17.62 6.40
C ILE A 58 -6.89 -16.65 6.00
N ALA A 59 -6.15 -16.98 4.92
CA ALA A 59 -5.08 -16.12 4.44
C ALA A 59 -5.61 -14.73 4.03
N GLY A 60 -6.71 -14.67 3.27
CA GLY A 60 -7.31 -13.39 2.88
C GLY A 60 -7.86 -12.60 4.08
N GLY A 61 -8.40 -13.28 5.10
CA GLY A 61 -8.77 -12.67 6.37
C GLY A 61 -7.59 -12.05 7.11
N ALA A 62 -6.43 -12.73 7.15
CA ALA A 62 -5.21 -12.21 7.76
C ALA A 62 -4.69 -10.96 7.02
N PHE A 63 -4.71 -10.97 5.69
CA PHE A 63 -4.39 -9.78 4.89
C PHE A 63 -5.38 -8.62 5.13
N GLY A 64 -6.67 -8.91 5.35
CA GLY A 64 -7.67 -7.91 5.72
C GLY A 64 -7.39 -7.25 7.07
N ILE A 65 -6.97 -8.02 8.08
CA ILE A 65 -6.57 -7.46 9.39
C ILE A 65 -5.33 -6.56 9.24
N LEU A 66 -4.33 -7.01 8.47
CA LEU A 66 -3.14 -6.20 8.18
C LEU A 66 -3.51 -4.90 7.47
N ALA A 67 -4.41 -4.97 6.47
CA ALA A 67 -4.90 -3.79 5.76
C ALA A 67 -5.62 -2.81 6.70
N ALA A 68 -6.38 -3.28 7.69
CA ALA A 68 -7.04 -2.43 8.67
C ALA A 68 -6.05 -1.64 9.54
N PHE A 69 -4.98 -2.29 10.01
CA PHE A 69 -3.92 -1.60 10.75
C PHE A 69 -3.19 -0.55 9.90
N ILE A 70 -2.90 -0.87 8.64
CA ILE A 70 -2.28 0.07 7.70
C ILE A 70 -3.24 1.22 7.36
N ALA A 71 -4.54 0.96 7.23
CA ALA A 71 -5.54 2.00 7.01
C ALA A 71 -5.64 2.96 8.19
N TRP A 72 -5.58 2.45 9.42
CA TRP A 72 -5.51 3.27 10.63
C TRP A 72 -4.29 4.20 10.62
N TYR A 73 -3.11 3.67 10.27
CA TYR A 73 -1.90 4.48 10.13
C TYR A 73 -2.04 5.57 9.06
N ASN A 74 -2.57 5.23 7.88
CA ASN A 74 -2.77 6.21 6.81
C ASN A 74 -3.82 7.27 7.18
N ALA A 75 -4.86 6.91 7.92
CA ALA A 75 -5.85 7.85 8.44
C ALA A 75 -5.24 8.82 9.47
N LEU A 76 -4.45 8.30 10.42
CA LEU A 76 -3.72 9.13 11.38
C LEU A 76 -2.73 10.08 10.70
N ALA A 77 -1.96 9.58 9.73
CA ALA A 77 -1.03 10.40 8.95
C ALA A 77 -1.74 11.46 8.11
N GLY A 78 -2.97 11.20 7.64
CA GLY A 78 -3.78 12.15 6.90
C GLY A 78 -4.45 13.22 7.78
N ILE A 79 -4.75 12.92 9.04
CA ILE A 79 -5.34 13.88 10.00
C ILE A 79 -4.25 14.75 10.66
N ALA A 80 -3.02 14.24 10.75
CA ALA A 80 -1.88 14.96 11.30
C ALA A 80 -1.33 16.04 10.34
N GLU A 81 -2.05 17.15 10.18
CA GLU A 81 -1.62 18.35 9.46
C GLU A 81 -0.65 19.19 10.33
N PRO A 82 0.35 19.91 9.77
CA PRO A 82 1.32 20.70 10.55
C PRO A 82 0.74 21.80 11.43
N SER A 83 -0.53 22.20 11.23
CA SER A 83 -1.22 23.13 12.14
C SER A 83 -1.89 22.44 13.35
N ASN A 84 -1.90 21.11 13.41
CA ASN A 84 -2.65 20.33 14.41
C ASN A 84 -1.86 19.19 15.08
N SER A 85 -0.62 18.90 14.69
CA SER A 85 0.15 17.80 15.30
C SER A 85 1.65 18.07 15.40
N PHE A 86 2.22 17.81 16.59
CA PHE A 86 3.66 17.91 16.88
C PHE A 86 4.50 16.79 16.21
N PHE A 87 3.87 15.79 15.58
CA PHE A 87 4.53 14.59 15.05
C PHE A 87 4.18 14.37 13.58
N LEU A 88 5.07 14.79 12.66
CA LEU A 88 5.00 14.37 11.26
C LEU A 88 5.48 12.92 11.19
N ILE A 89 4.54 12.01 10.95
CA ILE A 89 4.85 10.61 10.72
C ILE A 89 5.58 10.49 9.36
N PRO A 90 6.82 9.93 9.32
CA PRO A 90 7.61 9.89 8.10
C PRO A 90 6.96 8.96 7.07
N VAL A 91 6.39 9.56 6.02
CA VAL A 91 5.88 8.83 4.87
C VAL A 91 7.05 8.62 3.89
N ALA A 92 7.47 7.36 3.72
CA ALA A 92 8.41 7.02 2.66
C ALA A 92 7.74 7.30 1.31
N HIS A 93 8.35 8.18 0.51
CA HIS A 93 7.98 8.36 -0.88
C HIS A 93 8.91 7.54 -1.75
N PHE A 94 8.37 6.93 -2.80
CA PHE A 94 9.21 6.21 -3.76
C PHE A 94 10.25 7.16 -4.39
N PRO A 95 11.47 6.68 -4.68
CA PRO A 95 12.57 7.51 -5.18
C PRO A 95 12.32 8.16 -6.55
N TRP A 96 11.28 7.74 -7.28
CA TRP A 96 10.83 8.33 -8.54
C TRP A 96 9.61 9.26 -8.39
N SER A 97 9.00 9.36 -7.21
CA SER A 97 7.86 10.27 -6.96
C SER A 97 8.30 11.74 -7.02
N GLU A 98 7.43 12.65 -7.47
CA GLU A 98 7.74 14.09 -7.64
C GLU A 98 8.29 14.73 -6.36
N LYS A 99 7.77 14.36 -5.17
CA LYS A 99 8.29 14.77 -3.85
C LYS A 99 9.71 14.25 -3.55
N GLY A 100 10.10 13.10 -4.11
CA GLY A 100 11.47 12.58 -4.05
C GLY A 100 12.42 13.35 -4.96
N ARG A 101 11.92 13.80 -6.13
CA ARG A 101 12.65 14.67 -7.07
C ARG A 101 12.88 16.06 -6.49
N GLU A 102 11.88 16.66 -5.84
CA GLU A 102 12.03 17.93 -5.12
C GLU A 102 13.08 17.85 -4.01
N ARG A 103 13.12 16.73 -3.26
CA ARG A 103 14.13 16.51 -2.23
C ARG A 103 15.55 16.43 -2.82
N ARG A 104 15.73 15.83 -4.00
CA ARG A 104 17.02 15.79 -4.70
C ARG A 104 17.45 17.16 -5.24
N ASN A 105 16.52 17.95 -5.77
CA ASN A 105 16.81 19.29 -6.28
C ASN A 105 17.17 20.28 -5.16
N LYS A 106 16.80 20.02 -3.90
CA LYS A 106 17.25 20.81 -2.74
C LYS A 106 18.67 20.49 -2.27
N VAL A 107 19.24 19.35 -2.66
CA VAL A 107 20.64 18.96 -2.35
C VAL A 107 21.56 19.39 -3.49
N ASP A 108 21.25 20.52 -4.13
CA ASP A 108 22.14 21.11 -5.12
C ASP A 108 23.30 21.79 -4.40
N ASN A 109 24.39 21.04 -4.27
CA ASN A 109 25.63 21.42 -3.59
C ASN A 109 26.55 22.28 -4.47
N ASP A 110 26.00 22.98 -5.47
CA ASP A 110 26.77 23.82 -6.39
C ASP A 110 27.63 24.87 -5.66
N ALA A 111 27.14 25.39 -4.53
CA ALA A 111 27.92 26.30 -3.66
C ALA A 111 29.09 25.60 -2.95
N ALA A 112 28.90 24.37 -2.44
CA ALA A 112 29.97 23.61 -1.79
C ALA A 112 31.03 23.12 -2.78
N ARG A 113 30.68 22.98 -4.07
CA ARG A 113 31.63 22.72 -5.16
C ARG A 113 32.43 23.95 -5.57
N ALA A 114 31.85 25.15 -5.45
CA ALA A 114 32.56 26.40 -5.73
C ALA A 114 33.63 26.72 -4.68
N GLU A 115 33.40 26.38 -3.40
CA GLU A 115 34.37 26.63 -2.31
C GLU A 115 35.55 25.66 -2.28
N GLN A 116 35.41 24.46 -2.86
CA GLN A 116 36.52 23.50 -2.99
C GLN A 116 37.40 23.73 -4.22
N GLY A 117 37.06 24.73 -5.05
CA GLY A 117 37.75 25.06 -6.31
C GLY A 117 38.63 26.31 -6.27
N VAL A 118 38.94 26.86 -5.08
CA VAL A 118 39.92 27.96 -4.87
C VAL A 118 41.21 27.42 -4.29
#